data_AF-A0A932X2J2-F1
#
_entry.id   AF-A0A932X2J2-F1
#
_cell.length_a   1.000
_cell.length_b   1.000
_cell.length_c   1.000
_cell.angle_alpha   90.00
_cell.angle_beta   90.00
_cell.angle_gamma   90.00
#
_symmetry.space_group_name_H-M   'P 1'
#
loop_
_entity.id
_entity.type
_entity.pdbx_description
1 polymer ?
#
loop_
_entity_poly.entity_id
_entity_poly.type
_entity_poly.pdbx_seq_one_letter_code
_entity_poly.pdbx_strand_id
1 'polypeptide(L)'
;MITDLQRIHIKILTDAPADLKLGPFIEIFGRWRMEKDHQAGWVDLADYAHVPRGMGIVLVGFRANFSFDMSDPAPGILYAAKKGLTGTHAERIVSVLKSCFELSQRLIAEKEFPPGVRLRTGALEILFPDRLVTPNTKETDAELRPAVEAALTQLYRANGATLTAPEDAGRAYGFSVRAKTAEPLELLGKRLG
;
A
#
# COMPACT_ATOMS: atom_id res chain seq x y z
N MET A 1 -21.56 4.88 10.21
CA MET A 1 -21.71 4.20 8.91
C MET A 1 -20.93 4.96 7.86
N ILE A 2 -19.75 4.46 7.57
CA ILE A 2 -18.78 4.93 6.60
C ILE A 2 -19.31 4.59 5.21
N THR A 3 -19.86 5.58 4.53
CA THR A 3 -20.51 5.39 3.22
C THR A 3 -19.54 5.57 2.06
N ASP A 4 -18.53 6.44 2.20
CA ASP A 4 -17.59 6.80 1.13
C ASP A 4 -16.13 6.48 1.46
N LEU A 5 -15.86 5.21 1.79
CA LEU A 5 -14.49 4.72 1.94
C LEU A 5 -13.74 4.73 0.59
N GLN A 6 -13.01 5.80 0.30
CA GLN A 6 -12.25 5.99 -0.94
C GLN A 6 -10.74 6.02 -0.74
N ARG A 7 -10.30 6.44 0.45
CA ARG A 7 -8.88 6.58 0.80
C ARG A 7 -8.42 5.38 1.61
N ILE A 8 -7.68 4.50 0.95
CA ILE A 8 -7.06 3.32 1.55
C ILE A 8 -5.61 3.29 1.07
N HIS A 9 -4.69 3.18 2.02
CA HIS A 9 -3.27 3.06 1.75
C HIS A 9 -2.81 1.64 2.12
N ILE A 10 -2.11 0.99 1.19
CA ILE A 10 -1.45 -0.30 1.42
C ILE A 10 0.03 -0.12 1.17
N LYS A 11 0.85 -0.41 2.18
CA LYS A 11 2.31 -0.41 2.06
C LYS A 11 2.85 -1.82 2.29
N ILE A 12 3.60 -2.34 1.32
CA ILE A 12 4.40 -3.55 1.50
C ILE A 12 5.78 -3.14 2.00
N LEU A 13 6.15 -3.57 3.21
CA LEU A 13 7.45 -3.22 3.76
C LEU A 13 8.58 -3.94 3.00
N THR A 14 9.77 -3.37 3.02
CA THR A 14 10.97 -3.93 2.40
C THR A 14 12.09 -4.04 3.43
N ASP A 15 13.20 -4.68 3.05
CA ASP A 15 14.47 -4.62 3.76
C ASP A 15 15.42 -3.54 3.23
N ALA A 16 14.92 -2.61 2.40
CA ALA A 16 15.75 -1.56 1.83
C ALA A 16 16.43 -0.73 2.94
N PRO A 17 17.72 -0.40 2.78
CA PRO A 17 18.42 0.41 3.75
C PRO A 17 17.93 1.87 3.69
N ALA A 18 18.09 2.60 4.80
CA ALA A 18 17.61 3.98 4.91
C ALA A 18 18.32 4.95 3.95
N ASP A 19 19.52 4.60 3.48
CA ASP A 19 20.35 5.39 2.55
C ASP A 19 20.22 4.93 1.08
N LEU A 20 19.23 4.08 0.77
CA LEU A 20 18.95 3.61 -0.59
C LEU A 20 18.88 4.79 -1.56
N LYS A 21 19.63 4.70 -2.67
CA LYS A 21 19.54 5.68 -3.75
C LYS A 21 18.25 5.48 -4.52
N LEU A 22 17.40 6.51 -4.55
CA LEU A 22 16.09 6.44 -5.18
C LEU A 22 16.06 6.81 -6.67
N GLY A 23 17.20 7.19 -7.24
CA GLY A 23 17.34 7.52 -8.67
C GLY A 23 16.70 6.48 -9.62
N PRO A 24 16.85 5.16 -9.39
CA PRO A 24 16.21 4.16 -10.24
C PRO A 24 14.68 4.24 -10.29
N PHE A 25 14.03 4.65 -9.19
CA PHE A 25 12.57 4.82 -9.18
C PHE A 25 12.13 6.04 -9.99
N ILE A 26 12.96 7.09 -10.08
CA ILE A 26 12.70 8.24 -10.96
C ILE A 26 12.69 7.77 -12.43
N GLU A 27 13.64 6.93 -12.82
CA GLU A 27 13.72 6.39 -14.18
C GLU A 27 12.52 5.50 -14.51
N ILE A 28 12.20 4.55 -13.62
CA ILE A 28 11.07 3.63 -13.79
C ILE A 28 9.74 4.41 -13.85
N PHE A 29 9.46 5.23 -12.85
CA PHE A 29 8.20 5.97 -12.77
C PHE A 29 8.10 7.06 -13.83
N GLY A 30 9.23 7.62 -14.29
CA GLY A 30 9.27 8.52 -15.43
C GLY A 30 8.73 7.88 -16.71
N ARG A 31 9.06 6.60 -16.94
CA ARG A 31 8.47 5.81 -18.05
C ARG A 31 7.01 5.51 -17.81
N TRP A 32 6.65 4.97 -16.64
CA TRP A 32 5.27 4.58 -16.33
C TRP A 32 4.31 5.77 -16.39
N ARG A 33 4.75 6.98 -16.02
CA ARG A 33 3.97 8.23 -16.12
C ARG A 33 3.46 8.49 -17.54
N MET A 34 4.14 7.98 -18.57
CA MET A 34 3.74 8.19 -19.96
C MET A 34 2.61 7.24 -20.41
N GLU A 35 2.26 6.23 -19.62
CA GLU A 35 1.19 5.28 -19.93
C GLU A 35 -0.19 5.87 -19.70
N LYS A 36 -0.76 6.48 -20.76
CA LYS A 36 -2.02 7.22 -20.69
C LYS A 36 -3.24 6.36 -20.41
N ASP A 37 -3.21 5.09 -20.78
CA ASP A 37 -4.35 4.17 -20.62
C ASP A 37 -4.35 3.42 -19.28
N HIS A 38 -3.38 3.68 -18.40
CA HIS A 38 -3.33 3.04 -17.10
C HIS A 38 -4.51 3.50 -16.22
N GLN A 39 -5.18 2.55 -15.55
CA GLN A 39 -6.40 2.81 -14.78
C GLN A 39 -6.23 3.86 -13.66
N ALA A 40 -5.04 3.96 -13.07
CA ALA A 40 -4.74 4.97 -12.06
C ALA A 40 -4.76 6.41 -12.62
N GLY A 41 -4.63 6.57 -13.94
CA GLY A 41 -4.58 7.85 -14.65
C GLY A 41 -3.35 8.66 -14.27
N TRP A 42 -2.16 8.19 -14.65
CA TRP A 42 -0.89 8.84 -14.29
C TRP A 42 -0.79 10.25 -14.86
N VAL A 43 -0.44 11.21 -14.01
CA VAL A 43 -0.37 12.64 -14.35
C VAL A 43 0.98 13.25 -14.06
N ASP A 44 1.61 12.86 -12.95
CA ASP A 44 2.83 13.52 -12.49
C ASP A 44 3.80 12.60 -11.74
N LEU A 45 5.01 13.09 -11.49
CA LEU A 45 6.05 12.43 -10.71
C LEU A 45 6.62 13.45 -9.71
N ALA A 46 6.58 13.13 -8.42
CA ALA A 46 7.14 13.97 -7.37
C ALA A 46 8.38 13.31 -6.75
N ASP A 47 9.44 14.12 -6.59
CA ASP A 47 10.72 13.71 -6.00
C ASP A 47 10.88 14.28 -4.58
N TYR A 48 10.76 13.40 -3.58
CA TYR A 48 11.06 13.69 -2.18
C TYR A 48 12.26 12.88 -1.67
N ALA A 49 13.18 12.44 -2.54
CA ALA A 49 14.36 11.67 -2.12
C ALA A 49 15.27 12.44 -1.15
N HIS A 50 15.20 13.77 -1.15
CA HIS A 50 15.94 14.64 -0.24
C HIS A 50 15.32 14.74 1.16
N VAL A 51 14.09 14.27 1.37
CA VAL A 51 13.40 14.33 2.66
C VAL A 51 13.69 13.05 3.46
N PRO A 52 14.45 13.13 4.58
CA PRO A 52 14.72 11.95 5.41
C PRO A 52 13.42 11.34 5.94
N ARG A 53 13.27 10.01 5.79
CA ARG A 53 12.03 9.29 6.14
C ARG A 53 10.76 9.90 5.52
N GLY A 54 10.91 10.52 4.34
CA GLY A 54 9.81 11.12 3.58
C GLY A 54 9.12 10.15 2.63
N MET A 55 8.31 10.71 1.74
CA MET A 55 7.49 9.95 0.78
C MET A 55 8.30 9.28 -0.35
N GLY A 56 9.61 9.52 -0.42
CA GLY A 56 10.49 8.99 -1.46
C GLY A 56 10.10 9.49 -2.86
N ILE A 57 9.98 8.58 -3.82
CA ILE A 57 9.57 8.93 -5.19
C ILE A 57 8.12 8.52 -5.39
N VAL A 58 7.29 9.46 -5.85
CA VAL A 58 5.84 9.29 -5.93
C VAL A 58 5.35 9.48 -7.36
N LEU A 59 4.86 8.40 -7.97
CA LEU A 59 4.07 8.43 -9.20
C LEU A 59 2.63 8.85 -8.87
N VAL A 60 2.24 10.03 -9.35
CA VAL A 60 0.96 10.67 -9.03
C VAL A 60 -0.06 10.34 -10.11
N GLY A 61 -1.21 9.83 -9.68
CA GLY A 61 -2.34 9.55 -10.55
C GLY A 61 -3.64 10.22 -10.08
N PHE A 62 -4.62 10.23 -10.98
CA PHE A 62 -5.95 10.74 -10.70
C PHE A 62 -6.69 9.89 -9.66
N ARG A 63 -6.58 8.56 -9.74
CA ARG A 63 -7.27 7.61 -8.86
C ARG A 63 -6.41 7.06 -7.73
N ALA A 64 -5.09 7.04 -7.88
CA ALA A 64 -4.16 6.59 -6.86
C ALA A 64 -2.79 7.23 -7.03
N ASN A 65 -2.00 7.22 -5.96
CA ASN A 65 -0.56 7.42 -6.04
C ASN A 65 0.15 6.08 -5.81
N PHE A 66 1.30 5.91 -6.44
CA PHE A 66 2.18 4.75 -6.23
C PHE A 66 3.59 5.25 -5.92
N SER A 67 4.23 4.73 -4.89
CA SER A 67 5.55 5.23 -4.47
C SER A 67 6.45 4.14 -3.94
N PHE A 68 7.76 4.40 -4.02
CA PHE A 68 8.71 3.80 -3.09
C PHE A 68 8.87 4.77 -1.92
N ASP A 69 8.17 4.45 -0.83
CA ASP A 69 7.98 5.31 0.33
C ASP A 69 9.02 5.00 1.41
N MET A 70 9.76 6.01 1.85
CA MET A 70 10.83 5.87 2.84
C MET A 70 10.36 6.16 4.28
N SER A 71 9.09 6.49 4.47
CA SER A 71 8.54 6.85 5.77
C SER A 71 8.43 5.65 6.71
N ASP A 72 8.26 5.94 7.99
CA ASP A 72 8.06 4.92 9.01
C ASP A 72 6.85 4.00 8.67
N PRO A 73 6.82 2.75 9.16
CA PRO A 73 7.78 2.12 10.08
C PRO A 73 9.05 1.58 9.40
N ALA A 74 9.05 1.47 8.06
CA ALA A 74 10.19 1.04 7.27
C ALA A 74 9.98 1.42 5.80
N PRO A 75 11.04 1.53 4.98
CA PRO A 75 10.92 1.69 3.54
C PRO A 75 10.02 0.61 2.91
N GLY A 76 9.22 0.98 1.92
CA GLY A 76 8.31 0.05 1.28
C GLY A 76 7.63 0.58 0.04
N ILE A 77 6.95 -0.30 -0.67
CA ILE A 77 6.12 0.07 -1.82
C ILE A 77 4.74 0.44 -1.31
N LEU A 78 4.32 1.68 -1.56
CA LEU A 78 3.03 2.23 -1.10
C LEU A 78 2.11 2.46 -2.29
N TYR A 79 0.91 1.91 -2.21
CA TYR A 79 -0.22 2.25 -3.06
C TYR A 79 -1.25 3.03 -2.24
N ALA A 80 -1.51 4.27 -2.64
CA ALA A 80 -2.43 5.19 -1.96
C ALA A 80 -3.65 5.47 -2.85
N ALA A 81 -4.74 4.71 -2.63
CA ALA A 81 -5.99 4.93 -3.34
C ALA A 81 -6.61 6.28 -2.94
N LYS A 82 -7.14 7.01 -3.92
CA LYS A 82 -7.75 8.33 -3.74
C LYS A 82 -9.25 8.33 -3.98
N LYS A 83 -9.70 7.58 -5.00
CA LYS A 83 -11.11 7.54 -5.40
C LYS A 83 -11.45 6.43 -6.38
N GLY A 84 -12.75 6.21 -6.53
CA GLY A 84 -13.34 5.29 -7.50
C GLY A 84 -13.27 3.84 -7.03
N LEU A 85 -13.23 3.63 -5.71
CA LEU A 85 -13.46 2.34 -5.08
C LEU A 85 -14.97 2.08 -5.01
N THR A 86 -15.38 0.86 -5.34
CA THR A 86 -16.78 0.43 -5.40
C THR A 86 -16.99 -0.85 -4.59
N GLY A 87 -18.26 -1.16 -4.30
CA GLY A 87 -18.62 -2.33 -3.49
C GLY A 87 -18.57 -2.08 -1.97
N THR A 88 -18.62 -3.19 -1.23
CA THR A 88 -18.49 -3.28 0.23
C THR A 88 -17.10 -2.86 0.70
N HIS A 89 -16.92 -2.56 1.98
CA HIS A 89 -15.59 -2.22 2.52
C HIS A 89 -14.55 -3.31 2.25
N ALA A 90 -14.94 -4.59 2.35
CA ALA A 90 -14.05 -5.71 2.09
C ALA A 90 -13.62 -5.76 0.61
N GLU A 91 -14.57 -5.59 -0.33
CA GLU A 91 -14.27 -5.53 -1.77
C GLU A 91 -13.35 -4.35 -2.10
N ARG A 92 -13.57 -3.18 -1.48
CA ARG A 92 -12.70 -2.01 -1.64
C ARG A 92 -11.28 -2.31 -1.15
N ILE A 93 -11.12 -2.87 0.06
CA ILE A 93 -9.80 -3.21 0.61
C ILE A 93 -9.09 -4.25 -0.28
N VAL A 94 -9.80 -5.29 -0.71
CA VAL A 94 -9.27 -6.32 -1.63
C VAL A 94 -8.83 -5.70 -2.95
N SER A 95 -9.61 -4.77 -3.53
CA SER A 95 -9.24 -4.09 -4.77
C SER A 95 -7.95 -3.28 -4.64
N VAL A 96 -7.75 -2.61 -3.49
CA VAL A 96 -6.55 -1.81 -3.23
C VAL A 96 -5.34 -2.70 -3.00
N LEU A 97 -5.51 -3.83 -2.30
CA LEU A 97 -4.46 -4.86 -2.16
C LEU A 97 -4.04 -5.41 -3.53
N LYS A 98 -4.99 -5.72 -4.42
CA LYS A 98 -4.70 -6.18 -5.79
C LYS A 98 -3.86 -5.17 -6.55
N SER A 99 -4.32 -3.92 -6.65
CA SER A 99 -3.58 -2.88 -7.38
C SER A 99 -2.19 -2.64 -6.79
N CYS A 100 -2.06 -2.68 -5.46
CA CYS A 100 -0.76 -2.60 -4.80
C CYS A 100 0.14 -3.76 -5.23
N PHE A 101 -0.36 -4.99 -5.25
CA PHE A 101 0.44 -6.18 -5.53
C PHE A 101 0.80 -6.28 -7.01
N GLU A 102 -0.11 -5.96 -7.92
CA GLU A 102 0.15 -5.93 -9.37
C GLU A 102 1.23 -4.91 -9.72
N LEU A 103 1.12 -3.67 -9.23
CA LEU A 103 2.14 -2.65 -9.46
C LEU A 103 3.45 -2.98 -8.76
N SER A 104 3.41 -3.62 -7.60
CA SER A 104 4.61 -4.08 -6.90
C SER A 104 5.34 -5.19 -7.66
N GLN A 105 4.60 -6.18 -8.20
CA GLN A 105 5.17 -7.24 -9.06
C GLN A 105 5.82 -6.65 -10.30
N ARG A 106 5.13 -5.70 -10.93
CA ARG A 106 5.66 -4.98 -12.08
C ARG A 106 6.93 -4.21 -11.73
N LEU A 107 6.93 -3.51 -10.59
CA LEU A 107 8.07 -2.68 -10.16
C LEU A 107 9.31 -3.53 -9.90
N ILE A 108 9.18 -4.65 -9.18
CA ILE A 108 10.33 -5.51 -8.86
C ILE A 108 10.88 -6.27 -10.08
N ALA A 109 10.12 -6.32 -11.18
CA ALA A 109 10.54 -6.91 -12.44
C ALA A 109 11.29 -5.93 -13.35
N GLU A 110 11.30 -4.63 -13.02
CA GLU A 110 12.06 -3.63 -13.78
C GLU A 110 13.57 -3.86 -13.63
N LYS A 111 14.31 -3.74 -14.73
CA LYS A 111 15.76 -3.98 -14.73
C LYS A 111 16.53 -3.02 -13.83
N GLU A 112 16.01 -1.81 -13.62
CA GLU A 112 16.63 -0.79 -12.77
C GLU A 112 16.22 -0.94 -11.30
N PHE A 113 15.30 -1.86 -10.96
CA PHE A 113 14.89 -2.05 -9.57
C PHE A 113 16.12 -2.37 -8.71
N PRO A 114 16.34 -1.67 -7.58
CA PRO A 114 17.60 -1.77 -6.84
C PRO A 114 17.92 -3.21 -6.44
N PRO A 115 19.10 -3.75 -6.84
CA PRO A 115 19.47 -5.12 -6.53
C PRO A 115 19.61 -5.27 -5.01
N GLY A 116 19.07 -6.38 -4.49
CA GLY A 116 19.14 -6.69 -3.06
C GLY A 116 18.01 -6.12 -2.22
N VAL A 117 17.17 -5.21 -2.74
CA VAL A 117 15.93 -4.82 -2.07
C VAL A 117 14.90 -5.95 -2.22
N ARG A 118 14.37 -6.43 -1.10
CA ARG A 118 13.38 -7.51 -1.04
C ARG A 118 12.12 -7.04 -0.34
N LEU A 119 10.98 -7.42 -0.91
CA LEU A 119 9.69 -7.21 -0.29
C LEU A 119 9.52 -8.20 0.88
N ARG A 120 9.08 -7.67 2.01
CA ARG A 120 8.62 -8.44 3.15
C ARG A 120 7.12 -8.65 3.00
N THR A 121 6.72 -9.58 2.14
CA THR A 121 5.31 -9.82 1.80
C THR A 121 4.45 -10.24 2.98
N GLY A 122 5.05 -10.71 4.08
CA GLY A 122 4.38 -10.96 5.35
C GLY A 122 4.26 -9.72 6.25
N ALA A 123 4.69 -8.54 5.83
CA ALA A 123 4.66 -7.31 6.62
C ALA A 123 4.03 -6.16 5.81
N LEU A 124 2.77 -5.84 6.12
CA LEU A 124 1.99 -4.81 5.45
C LEU A 124 1.57 -3.73 6.45
N GLU A 125 1.37 -2.52 5.95
CA GLU A 125 0.67 -1.46 6.66
C GLU A 125 -0.59 -1.09 5.87
N ILE A 126 -1.74 -1.10 6.55
CA ILE A 126 -3.04 -0.73 6.00
C ILE A 126 -3.49 0.53 6.72
N LEU A 127 -3.67 1.65 6.02
CA LEU A 127 -4.10 2.91 6.63
C LEU A 127 -5.34 3.48 5.94
N PHE A 128 -6.19 4.11 6.74
CA PHE A 128 -7.37 4.86 6.32
C PHE A 128 -7.17 6.33 6.72
N PRO A 129 -6.50 7.13 5.87
CA PRO A 129 -5.96 8.42 6.25
C PRO A 129 -7.00 9.54 6.31
N ASP A 130 -8.20 9.34 5.76
CA ASP A 130 -9.24 10.36 5.74
C ASP A 130 -9.93 10.45 7.11
N ARG A 131 -9.38 11.26 8.02
CA ARG A 131 -9.89 11.37 9.39
C ARG A 131 -11.31 11.91 9.49
N LEU A 132 -11.83 12.56 8.43
CA LEU A 132 -13.22 13.01 8.42
C LEU A 132 -14.17 11.82 8.22
N VAL A 133 -13.76 10.84 7.41
CA VAL A 133 -14.55 9.65 7.08
C VAL A 133 -14.27 8.50 8.06
N THR A 134 -13.00 8.31 8.42
CA THR A 134 -12.49 7.23 9.28
C THR A 134 -11.68 7.81 10.44
N PRO A 135 -12.31 8.55 11.37
CA PRO A 135 -11.63 9.02 12.56
C PRO A 135 -11.12 7.82 13.38
N ASN A 136 -9.99 7.96 14.06
CA ASN A 136 -9.40 6.87 14.83
C ASN A 136 -10.16 6.66 16.16
N THR A 137 -11.32 6.02 16.09
CA THR A 137 -12.21 5.75 17.23
C THR A 137 -12.64 4.29 17.27
N LYS A 138 -13.23 3.87 18.40
CA LYS A 138 -13.73 2.50 18.58
C LYS A 138 -14.87 2.18 17.61
N GLU A 139 -15.67 3.17 17.24
CA GLU A 139 -16.78 3.04 16.31
C GLU A 139 -16.28 2.77 14.89
N THR A 140 -15.25 3.50 14.44
CA THR A 140 -14.57 3.22 13.17
C THR A 140 -13.96 1.81 13.18
N ASP A 141 -13.37 1.41 14.31
CA ASP A 141 -12.79 0.07 14.44
C ASP A 141 -13.83 -1.04 14.35
N ALA A 142 -14.94 -0.90 15.08
CA ALA A 142 -16.04 -1.86 15.04
C ALA A 142 -16.66 -1.99 13.63
N GLU A 143 -16.63 -0.91 12.83
CA GLU A 143 -17.16 -0.92 11.47
C GLU A 143 -16.17 -1.49 10.44
N LEU A 144 -14.89 -1.11 10.48
CA LEU A 144 -13.92 -1.47 9.43
C LEU A 144 -13.10 -2.74 9.72
N ARG A 145 -12.86 -3.07 11.00
CA ARG A 145 -12.04 -4.25 11.36
C ARG A 145 -12.56 -5.55 10.73
N PRO A 146 -13.87 -5.87 10.73
CA PRO A 146 -14.36 -7.10 10.11
C PRO A 146 -14.03 -7.18 8.61
N ALA A 147 -14.07 -6.06 7.90
CA ALA A 147 -13.72 -6.00 6.48
C ALA A 147 -12.22 -6.20 6.24
N VAL A 148 -11.36 -5.64 7.10
CA VAL A 148 -9.91 -5.87 7.06
C VAL A 148 -9.59 -7.33 7.34
N GLU A 149 -10.18 -7.92 8.38
CA GLU A 149 -9.98 -9.32 8.75
C GLU A 149 -10.47 -10.28 7.66
N ALA A 150 -11.60 -9.98 7.00
CA ALA A 150 -12.07 -10.75 5.86
C ALA A 150 -11.08 -10.72 4.69
N ALA A 151 -10.56 -9.53 4.34
CA ALA A 151 -9.56 -9.38 3.28
C ALA A 151 -8.26 -10.12 3.61
N LEU A 152 -7.79 -10.05 4.86
CA LEU A 152 -6.59 -10.76 5.32
C LEU A 152 -6.78 -12.28 5.40
N THR A 153 -7.98 -12.74 5.74
CA THR A 153 -8.34 -14.17 5.70
C THR A 153 -8.29 -14.69 4.26
N GLN A 154 -8.80 -13.93 3.29
CA GLN A 154 -8.66 -14.28 1.87
C GLN A 154 -7.19 -14.31 1.43
N LEU A 155 -6.39 -13.32 1.87
CA LEU A 155 -5.01 -13.13 1.47
C LEU A 155 -4.06 -14.22 2.01
N TYR A 156 -4.09 -14.43 3.33
CA TYR A 156 -3.15 -15.35 4.00
C TYR A 156 -3.77 -16.73 4.28
N ARG A 157 -5.09 -16.90 4.21
CA ARG A 157 -5.77 -18.19 4.43
C ARG A 157 -5.29 -18.85 5.73
N ALA A 158 -4.93 -20.13 5.69
CA ALA A 158 -4.45 -20.89 6.84
C ALA A 158 -3.12 -20.38 7.43
N ASN A 159 -2.32 -19.64 6.65
CA ASN A 159 -1.10 -18.99 7.17
C ASN A 159 -1.47 -17.97 8.25
N GLY A 160 -2.58 -17.25 8.06
CA GLY A 160 -3.07 -16.23 8.98
C GLY A 160 -2.14 -15.02 9.12
N ALA A 161 -2.64 -13.99 9.79
CA ALA A 161 -1.86 -12.79 10.13
C ALA A 161 -2.34 -12.17 11.44
N THR A 162 -1.42 -11.52 12.12
CA THR A 162 -1.69 -10.69 13.30
C THR A 162 -1.90 -9.26 12.85
N LEU A 163 -2.93 -8.60 13.40
CA LEU A 163 -3.23 -7.19 13.19
C LEU A 163 -2.92 -6.43 14.48
N THR A 164 -2.15 -5.35 14.37
CA THR A 164 -1.86 -4.44 15.47
C THR A 164 -2.33 -3.04 15.10
N ALA A 165 -3.23 -2.46 15.89
CA ALA A 165 -3.65 -1.09 15.71
C ALA A 165 -2.59 -0.12 16.28
N PRO A 166 -2.42 1.09 15.73
CA PRO A 166 -1.58 2.13 16.31
C PRO A 166 -2.03 2.46 17.74
N GLU A 167 -1.09 2.58 18.67
CA GLU A 167 -1.37 2.99 20.06
C GLU A 167 -1.74 4.48 20.18
N ASP A 168 -1.26 5.29 19.23
CA ASP A 168 -1.46 6.74 19.22
C ASP A 168 -2.77 7.13 18.53
N ALA A 169 -3.73 7.64 19.31
CA ALA A 169 -5.02 8.15 18.82
C ALA A 169 -4.86 9.36 17.87
N GLY A 170 -3.73 10.06 17.92
CA GLY A 170 -3.37 11.15 17.02
C GLY A 170 -2.96 10.70 15.62
N ARG A 171 -2.78 9.39 15.38
CA ARG A 171 -2.49 8.80 14.07
C ARG A 171 -3.76 8.48 13.29
N ALA A 172 -3.60 8.29 11.98
CA ALA A 172 -4.67 7.78 11.14
C ALA A 172 -5.10 6.38 11.60
N TYR A 173 -6.38 6.06 11.44
CA TYR A 173 -6.89 4.72 11.68
C TYR A 173 -6.23 3.72 10.72
N GLY A 174 -5.90 2.52 11.21
CA GLY A 174 -5.24 1.50 10.40
C GLY A 174 -4.60 0.39 11.22
N PHE A 175 -3.78 -0.41 10.55
CA PHE A 175 -3.22 -1.65 11.07
C PHE A 175 -1.82 -1.92 10.52
N SER A 176 -0.92 -2.31 11.40
CA SER A 176 0.27 -3.09 11.04
C SER A 176 -0.11 -4.56 10.98
N VAL A 177 0.18 -5.22 9.86
CA VAL A 177 -0.16 -6.62 9.60
C VAL A 177 1.11 -7.43 9.52
N ARG A 178 1.16 -8.55 10.26
CA ARG A 178 2.29 -9.50 10.25
C ARG A 178 1.78 -10.93 10.01
N ALA A 179 2.10 -11.52 8.86
CA ALA A 179 1.79 -12.91 8.55
C ALA A 179 2.75 -13.87 9.30
N LYS A 180 2.31 -15.11 9.55
CA LYS A 180 3.18 -16.11 10.21
C LYS A 180 4.37 -16.49 9.34
N THR A 181 4.17 -16.56 8.03
CA THR A 181 5.24 -16.86 7.06
C THR A 181 5.10 -15.97 5.84
N ALA A 182 6.22 -15.47 5.32
CA ALA A 182 6.21 -14.73 4.06
C ALA A 182 5.92 -15.67 2.89
N GLU A 183 5.01 -15.26 2.00
CA GLU A 183 4.64 -16.01 0.81
C GLU A 183 4.94 -15.20 -0.45
N PRO A 184 5.19 -15.84 -1.61
CA PRO A 184 5.49 -15.13 -2.85
C PRO A 184 4.37 -14.14 -3.21
N LEU A 185 4.75 -12.94 -3.64
CA LEU A 185 3.80 -11.89 -4.01
C LEU A 185 2.82 -12.33 -5.11
N GLU A 186 3.29 -13.15 -6.06
CA GLU A 186 2.46 -13.77 -7.11
C GLU A 186 1.37 -14.67 -6.55
N LEU A 187 1.71 -15.51 -5.57
CA LEU A 187 0.74 -16.40 -4.93
C LEU A 187 -0.31 -15.60 -4.18
N LEU A 188 0.13 -14.56 -3.46
CA LEU A 188 -0.75 -13.67 -2.72
C LEU A 188 -1.70 -12.90 -3.65
N GLY A 189 -1.21 -12.39 -4.79
CA GLY A 189 -2.05 -11.75 -5.81
C GLY A 189 -3.16 -12.67 -6.33
N LYS A 190 -2.81 -13.91 -6.69
CA LYS A 190 -3.78 -14.94 -7.17
C LYS A 190 -4.89 -15.26 -6.17
N ARG A 191 -4.65 -15.08 -4.86
CA ARG A 191 -5.67 -15.35 -3.82
C ARG A 191 -6.73 -14.26 -3.74
N LEU A 192 -6.38 -13.04 -4.13
CA LEU A 192 -7.31 -11.92 -4.13
C LEU A 192 -8.32 -12.02 -5.29
N GLY A 193 -7.99 -12.79 -6.34
CA GLY A 193 -8.80 -12.99 -7.54
C GLY A 193 -8.17 -12.27 -8.71
#